data_AF-A0A970UR65-F1
#
_entry.id   AF-A0A970UR65-F1
#
_cell.length_a   1.000
_cell.length_b   1.000
_cell.length_c   1.000
_cell.angle_alpha   90.00
_cell.angle_beta   90.00
_cell.angle_gamma   90.00
#
_symmetry.space_group_name_H-M   'P 1'
#
loop_
_entity.id
_entity.type
_entity.pdbx_description
1 polymer ?
#
loop_
_entity_poly.entity_id
_entity_poly.type
_entity_poly.pdbx_seq_one_letter_code
_entity_poly.pdbx_strand_id
1 'polypeptide(L)' 'GRDSPAIDIVLVGNHLNTAYLIRLVEKAEKLIHRRIRYLILSPEEAKQLLKENRSVLIWKKTT' A
#
# COMPACT_ATOMS: atom_id res chain seq x y z
N GLY A 1 -6.75 -14.56 -7.49
CA GLY A 1 -6.09 -13.95 -6.32
C GLY A 1 -5.27 -15.00 -5.61
N ARG A 2 -4.15 -14.63 -4.99
CA ARG A 2 -3.33 -15.56 -4.20
C ARG A 2 -3.83 -15.53 -2.77
N ASP A 3 -4.27 -16.66 -2.22
CA ASP A 3 -4.67 -16.73 -0.81
C ASP A 3 -3.43 -16.71 0.07
N SER A 4 -3.02 -15.50 0.45
CA SER A 4 -1.82 -15.24 1.24
C SER A 4 -2.20 -14.73 2.62
N PRO A 5 -1.50 -15.14 3.70
CA PRO A 5 -1.71 -14.60 5.05
C PRO A 5 -1.28 -13.12 5.16
N ALA A 6 -0.56 -12.61 4.16
CA ALA A 6 -0.13 -11.22 4.08
C ALA A 6 -0.62 -10.55 2.79
N ILE A 7 -0.95 -9.26 2.89
CA ILE A 7 -1.30 -8.36 1.79
C ILE A 7 -0.17 -7.34 1.66
N ASP A 8 0.38 -7.23 0.45
CA ASP A 8 1.42 -6.25 0.11
C ASP A 8 0.80 -5.03 -0.57
N ILE A 9 1.07 -3.84 -0.04
CA ILE A 9 0.52 -2.58 -0.55
C ILE A 9 1.65 -1.59 -0.81
N VAL A 10 1.69 -1.03 -2.02
CA VAL A 10 2.55 0.13 -2.32
C VAL A 10 1.70 1.38 -2.25
N LEU A 11 2.09 2.33 -1.40
CA LEU A 11 1.47 3.63 -1.25
C LEU A 11 2.37 4.69 -1.89
N VAL A 12 1.79 5.52 -2.76
CA VAL A 12 2.56 6.51 -3.52
C VAL A 12 2.16 7.92 -3.11
N GLY A 13 3.10 8.71 -2.61
CA GLY A 13 2.89 10.12 -2.23
C GLY A 13 4.04 10.69 -1.40
N ASN A 14 4.24 12.02 -1.47
CA ASN A 14 5.40 12.69 -0.88
C ASN A 14 5.26 12.99 0.62
N HIS A 15 4.05 13.20 1.13
CA HIS A 15 3.80 13.68 2.50
C HIS A 15 2.64 12.91 3.16
N LEU A 16 2.71 11.59 3.13
CA LEU A 16 1.72 10.75 3.81
C LEU A 16 1.93 10.82 5.33
N ASN A 17 0.83 10.98 6.07
CA ASN A 17 0.86 10.90 7.52
C ASN A 17 1.02 9.45 7.97
N THR A 18 2.26 9.05 8.26
CA THR A 18 2.62 7.68 8.65
C THR A 18 1.98 7.26 9.97
N ALA A 19 1.87 8.16 10.95
CA ALA A 19 1.23 7.86 12.23
C ALA A 19 -0.25 7.53 12.07
N TYR A 20 -0.96 8.27 11.21
CA TYR A 20 -2.34 7.97 10.86
C TYR A 20 -2.45 6.64 10.10
N LEU A 21 -1.52 6.40 9.16
CA LEU A 21 -1.49 5.17 8.37
C LEU A 21 -1.30 3.92 9.25
N ILE A 22 -0.39 3.96 10.22
CA ILE A 22 -0.17 2.86 11.18
C ILE A 22 -1.47 2.52 11.92
N ARG A 23 -2.20 3.54 12.41
CA ARG A 23 -3.49 3.33 13.09
C ARG A 23 -4.54 2.69 12.18
N LEU A 24 -4.56 3.05 10.89
CA LEU A 24 -5.47 2.44 9.92
C LEU A 24 -5.09 0.99 9.62
N VAL A 25 -3.79 0.72 9.44
CA VAL A 25 -3.26 -0.63 9.21
C VAL A 25 -3.60 -1.54 10.38
N GLU A 26 -3.34 -1.12 11.62
CA GLU A 26 -3.67 -1.91 12.82
C GLU A 26 -5.16 -2.24 12.92
N LYS A 27 -6.05 -1.29 12.58
CA LYS A 27 -7.49 -1.54 12.55
C LYS A 27 -7.86 -2.53 11.46
N ALA A 28 -7.31 -2.37 10.26
CA ALA A 28 -7.58 -3.23 9.12
C ALA A 28 -7.11 -4.67 9.38
N GLU A 29 -5.87 -4.87 9.85
CA GLU A 29 -5.33 -6.20 10.17
C GLU A 29 -6.20 -6.96 11.19
N LYS A 30 -6.72 -6.26 12.21
CA LYS A 30 -7.64 -6.84 13.21
C LYS A 30 -8.95 -7.32 12.58
N LEU A 31 -9.46 -6.62 11.58
CA LEU A 31 -10.73 -6.93 10.92
C LEU A 31 -10.59 -8.08 9.91
N ILE A 32 -9.50 -8.11 9.15
CA ILE A 32 -9.31 -9.07 8.06
C ILE A 32 -8.53 -10.32 8.49
N HIS A 33 -7.97 -10.33 9.70
CA HIS A 33 -7.12 -11.39 10.24
C HIS A 33 -5.95 -11.77 9.32
N ARG A 34 -5.40 -10.78 8.60
CA ARG A 34 -4.24 -10.91 7.70
C ARG A 34 -3.26 -9.78 8.00
N ARG A 35 -1.97 -10.03 7.78
CA ARG A 35 -0.94 -9.00 7.92
C ARG A 35 -0.92 -8.09 6.69
N ILE A 36 -0.68 -6.80 6.89
CA ILE A 36 -0.52 -5.81 5.84
C ILE A 36 0.91 -5.32 5.90
N ARG A 37 1.67 -5.57 4.83
CA ARG A 37 3.00 -5.00 4.62
C ARG A 37 2.84 -3.88 3.62
N TYR A 38 3.37 -2.70 3.96
CA TYR A 38 3.30 -1.57 3.04
C TYR A 38 4.64 -0.90 2.84
N LEU A 39 4.83 -0.37 1.64
CA LEU A 39 5.95 0.46 1.25
C LEU A 39 5.42 1.83 0.83
N ILE A 40 6.01 2.90 1.34
CA ILE A 40 5.68 4.27 0.92
C ILE A 40 6.77 4.73 -0.05
N LEU A 41 6.36 5.18 -1.22
CA LEU A 41 7.24 5.69 -2.27
C LEU A 41 6.80 7.09 -2.70
N SER A 42 7.75 7.92 -3.10
CA SER A 42 7.47 9.10 -3.93
C SER A 42 6.93 8.68 -5.31
N PRO A 43 6.22 9.57 -6.04
CA PRO A 43 5.83 9.34 -7.43
C PRO A 43 7.02 8.99 -8.33
N GLU A 44 8.19 9.55 -8.07
CA GLU A 44 9.42 9.31 -8.82
C GLU A 44 9.94 7.88 -8.61
N GLU A 45 10.05 7.43 -7.36
CA GLU A 45 10.49 6.08 -7.02
C GLU A 45 9.50 5.01 -7.52
N ALA A 46 8.20 5.31 -7.43
CA ALA A 46 7.15 4.39 -7.86
C ALA A 46 7.18 4.13 -9.37
N LYS A 47 7.61 5.09 -10.20
CA LYS A 47 7.66 4.93 -11.67
C LYS A 47 8.52 3.75 -12.10
N GLN A 48 9.63 3.49 -11.43
CA GLN A 48 10.50 2.36 -11.77
C GLN A 48 9.94 1.05 -11.23
N LEU A 49 9.55 1.03 -9.95
CA LEU A 49 9.07 -0.18 -9.28
C LEU A 49 7.74 -0.71 -9.85
N LEU A 50 6.81 0.18 -10.23
CA LEU A 50 5.52 -0.21 -10.82
C LEU A 50 5.63 -0.64 -12.30
N LYS A 51 6.71 -0.26 -13.01
CA LYS A 51 6.97 -0.75 -14.37
C LYS A 51 7.44 -2.20 -14.38
N GLU A 52 8.26 -2.57 -13.40
CA GLU A 52 8.87 -3.90 -13.31
C GLU A 52 7.94 -4.94 -12.66
N ASN A 53 7.01 -4.49 -11.80
CA ASN A 53 6.10 -5.37 -11.08
C ASN A 53 4.71 -5.44 -11.71
N ARG A 54 4.06 -6.60 -11.65
CA ARG A 54 2.63 -6.77 -11.99
C ARG A 54 1.72 -6.24 -10.87
N SER A 55 1.80 -4.94 -10.58
CA SER A 55 0.96 -4.28 -9.58
C SER A 55 -0.45 -4.00 -10.13
N VAL A 56 -1.45 -4.10 -9.26
CA VAL A 56 -2.84 -3.72 -9.58
C VAL A 56 -3.15 -2.37 -8.95
N LEU A 57 -3.64 -1.41 -9.75
CA LEU A 57 -4.07 -0.11 -9.25
C LEU A 57 -5.39 -0.28 -8.49
N ILE A 58 -5.35 -0.07 -7.17
CA ILE A 58 -6.54 -0.14 -6.31
C ILE A 58 -7.28 1.19 -6.25
N TRP A 59 -6.53 2.29 -6.15
CA TRP A 59 -7.10 3.62 -6.04
C TRP A 59 -6.14 4.68 -6.54
N LYS A 60 -6.70 5.74 -7.12
CA LYS A 60 -5.99 6.97 -7.49
C LYS A 60 -6.94 8.13 -7.22
N LYS A 61 -6.44 9.21 -6.64
CA LYS A 61 -7.19 10.47 -6.57
C LYS A 61 -7.39 10.99 -8.00
N THR A 62 -8.63 11.01 -8.46
CA THR A 62 -9.00 11.75 -9.68
C THR A 62 -9.08 13.21 -9.30
N THR A 63 -8.21 14.03 -9.87
CA THR A 63 -8.29 15.49 -9.78
C THR A 63 -9.48 15.98 -10.59
#